data_AF-A0A3C1QRS1-F1
#
_entry.id   AF-A0A3C1QRS1-F1
#
_cell.length_a   1.000
_cell.length_b   1.000
_cell.length_c   1.000
_cell.angle_alpha   90.00
_cell.angle_beta   90.00
_cell.angle_gamma   90.00
#
_symmetry.space_group_name_H-M   'P 1'
#
loop_
_entity.id
_entity.type
_entity.pdbx_description
1 polymer ?
#
loop_
_entity_poly.entity_id
_entity_poly.type
_entity_poly.pdbx_seq_one_letter_code
_entity_poly.pdbx_strand_id
1 'polypeptide(L)'
;MNELRPESRSQWRGRWDRCWSLAIAVLLLGCSSGEIEHAEHHDPPHRPERFADAVVRLGELYRERSGTADLPLLELPAVEESPIETAADEEHEEHEESHEDETPVGPAVESRDLWVWLPTLAAETDLPEETWNAIAAISREWQARERELAWDRLADDDATRQWWRQSLIRLADDARRSLDKTNAIEAQ
;
A
#
# COMPACT_ATOMS: atom_id res chain seq x y z
N MET A 1 4.00 67.43 38.66
CA MET A 1 2.54 67.28 38.58
C MET A 1 2.18 66.80 37.19
N ASN A 2 1.18 65.92 37.14
CA ASN A 2 0.43 65.37 36.01
C ASN A 2 0.98 64.10 35.32
N GLU A 3 0.53 62.98 35.89
CA GLU A 3 0.35 61.68 35.26
C GLU A 3 -0.62 61.78 34.07
N LEU A 4 -0.29 61.15 32.94
CA LEU A 4 -1.20 60.93 31.81
C LEU A 4 -1.74 59.50 31.86
N ARG A 5 -3.08 59.40 32.00
CA ARG A 5 -3.85 58.14 31.94
C ARG A 5 -3.66 57.40 30.61
N PRO A 6 -3.74 56.06 30.59
CA PRO A 6 -3.83 55.28 29.36
C PRO A 6 -5.27 55.28 28.81
N GLU A 7 -5.40 55.67 27.54
CA GLU A 7 -6.65 55.55 26.78
C GLU A 7 -7.01 54.09 26.45
N SER A 8 -8.32 53.90 26.35
CA SER A 8 -9.08 52.64 26.35
C SER A 8 -8.85 51.73 25.13
N ARG A 9 -8.45 50.49 25.40
CA ARG A 9 -8.29 49.36 24.46
C ARG A 9 -9.62 48.70 24.01
N SER A 10 -10.71 49.43 23.73
CA SER A 10 -12.01 48.79 23.49
C SER A 10 -12.60 48.90 22.07
N GLN A 11 -11.91 49.46 21.07
CA GLN A 11 -12.49 49.60 19.72
C GLN A 11 -12.06 48.56 18.66
N TRP A 12 -11.18 47.61 18.97
CA TRP A 12 -10.65 46.67 17.96
C TRP A 12 -11.30 45.27 17.93
N ARG A 13 -12.27 44.97 18.80
CA ARG A 13 -12.86 43.63 18.90
C ARG A 13 -14.15 43.39 18.09
N GLY A 14 -14.72 44.41 17.43
CA GLY A 14 -16.04 44.28 16.81
C GLY A 14 -16.08 43.77 15.36
N ARG A 15 -14.94 43.66 14.66
CA ARG A 15 -14.92 43.42 13.19
C ARG A 15 -14.43 42.04 12.77
N TRP A 16 -13.96 41.21 13.70
CA TRP A 16 -13.38 39.89 13.39
C TRP A 16 -14.35 38.71 13.61
N ASP A 17 -15.41 38.89 14.40
CA ASP A 17 -16.32 37.79 14.78
C ASP A 17 -17.33 37.38 13.69
N ARG A 18 -17.49 38.15 12.61
CA ARG A 18 -18.49 37.84 11.56
C ARG A 18 -17.99 36.89 10.47
N CYS A 19 -16.68 36.70 10.34
CA CYS A 19 -16.12 35.80 9.31
C CYS A 19 -16.10 34.34 9.75
N TRP A 20 -16.12 34.07 11.06
CA TRP A 20 -16.00 32.72 11.59
C TRP A 20 -17.32 31.92 11.54
N SER A 21 -18.48 32.58 11.69
CA SER A 21 -19.76 31.88 11.71
C SER A 21 -20.19 31.31 10.35
N LEU A 22 -19.76 31.92 9.24
CA LEU A 22 -20.12 31.46 7.89
C LEU A 22 -19.31 30.24 7.45
N ALA A 23 -18.05 30.12 7.92
CA ALA A 23 -17.19 28.97 7.64
C ALA A 23 -17.68 27.68 8.33
N ILE A 24 -18.24 27.78 9.54
CA ILE A 24 -18.75 26.62 10.28
C ILE A 24 -20.03 26.06 9.64
N ALA A 25 -20.90 26.92 9.09
CA ALA A 25 -22.14 26.48 8.46
C ALA A 25 -21.91 25.68 7.16
N VAL A 26 -20.84 25.96 6.41
CA VAL A 26 -20.47 25.21 5.19
C VAL A 26 -19.91 23.82 5.52
N LEU A 27 -19.27 23.65 6.68
CA LEU A 27 -18.73 22.35 7.12
C LEU A 27 -19.81 21.37 7.59
N LEU A 28 -20.99 21.84 8.00
CA LEU A 28 -22.06 20.98 8.54
C LEU A 28 -23.06 20.47 7.49
N LEU A 29 -23.01 20.97 6.25
CA LEU A 29 -23.87 20.53 5.13
C LEU A 29 -23.22 19.48 4.22
N GLY A 30 -21.97 19.05 4.52
CA GLY A 30 -21.21 18.10 3.71
C GLY A 30 -21.29 16.62 4.14
N CYS A 31 -22.07 16.28 5.17
CA CYS A 31 -22.25 14.89 5.60
C CYS A 31 -23.51 14.28 4.98
N SER A 32 -23.58 14.19 3.64
CA SER A 32 -24.40 13.16 3.01
C SER A 32 -23.63 11.85 3.12
N SER A 33 -23.86 11.12 4.20
CA SER A 33 -23.50 9.70 4.31
C SER A 33 -24.30 8.95 3.27
N GLY A 34 -23.72 8.77 2.08
CA GLY A 34 -24.12 7.65 1.23
C GLY A 34 -23.90 6.40 2.07
N GLU A 35 -24.90 5.52 2.08
CA GLU A 35 -24.73 4.15 2.54
C GLU A 35 -23.52 3.61 1.80
N ILE A 36 -22.41 3.43 2.52
CA ILE A 36 -21.25 2.72 2.02
C ILE A 36 -21.72 1.28 2.01
N GLU A 37 -22.30 0.86 0.89
CA GLU A 37 -22.26 -0.55 0.50
C GLU A 37 -20.79 -0.95 0.69
N HIS A 38 -20.53 -1.81 1.68
CA HIS A 38 -19.24 -2.45 1.82
C HIS A 38 -19.09 -3.30 0.56
N ALA A 39 -18.56 -2.70 -0.51
CA ALA A 39 -18.05 -3.46 -1.63
C ALA A 39 -17.13 -4.50 -1.00
N GLU A 40 -17.51 -5.77 -1.10
CA GLU A 40 -16.64 -6.87 -0.75
C GLU A 40 -15.43 -6.69 -1.65
N HIS A 41 -14.35 -6.15 -1.06
CA HIS A 41 -13.10 -5.93 -1.75
C HIS A 41 -12.48 -7.30 -1.92
N HIS A 42 -12.93 -8.02 -2.95
CA HIS A 42 -12.22 -9.17 -3.45
C HIS A 42 -10.89 -8.66 -4.01
N ASP A 43 -9.81 -9.11 -3.38
CA ASP A 43 -8.49 -8.91 -3.95
C ASP A 43 -8.46 -9.58 -5.33
N PRO A 44 -7.87 -8.91 -6.33
CA PRO A 44 -7.82 -9.48 -7.67
C PRO A 44 -6.96 -10.77 -7.67
N PRO A 45 -7.15 -11.65 -8.65
CA PRO A 45 -6.52 -12.98 -8.68
C PRO A 45 -4.98 -12.97 -8.59
N HIS A 46 -4.33 -11.86 -8.92
CA HIS A 46 -2.88 -11.69 -8.86
C HIS A 46 -2.35 -11.20 -7.51
N ARG A 47 -3.19 -11.02 -6.48
CA ARG A 47 -2.70 -10.70 -5.14
C ARG A 47 -1.94 -11.90 -4.57
N PRO A 48 -0.65 -11.76 -4.22
CA PRO A 48 0.08 -12.84 -3.57
C PRO A 48 -0.42 -13.08 -2.14
N GLU A 49 -0.46 -14.35 -1.74
CA GLU A 49 -0.90 -14.73 -0.39
C GLU A 49 0.10 -14.33 0.69
N ARG A 50 1.41 -14.35 0.39
CA ARG A 50 2.46 -14.08 1.38
C ARG A 50 3.26 -12.85 1.02
N PHE A 51 3.73 -12.15 2.05
CA PHE A 51 4.66 -11.01 1.91
C PHE A 51 5.88 -11.36 1.06
N ALA A 52 6.48 -12.54 1.26
CA ALA A 52 7.67 -12.95 0.53
C ALA A 52 7.41 -13.12 -0.97
N ASP A 53 6.25 -13.66 -1.35
CA ASP A 53 5.83 -13.85 -2.75
C ASP A 53 5.65 -12.50 -3.45
N ALA A 54 5.03 -11.53 -2.77
CA ALA A 54 4.89 -10.17 -3.28
C ALA A 54 6.24 -9.48 -3.52
N VAL A 55 7.21 -9.66 -2.61
CA VAL A 55 8.56 -9.10 -2.77
C VAL A 55 9.30 -9.75 -3.95
N VAL A 56 9.14 -11.07 -4.14
CA VAL A 56 9.71 -11.77 -5.31
C VAL A 56 9.12 -11.22 -6.59
N ARG A 57 7.79 -11.14 -6.68
CA ARG A 57 7.11 -10.65 -7.89
C ARG A 57 7.48 -9.21 -8.22
N LEU A 58 7.60 -8.35 -7.21
CA LEU A 58 8.12 -6.98 -7.40
C LEU A 58 9.56 -6.94 -7.93
N GLY A 59 10.41 -7.87 -7.50
CA GLY A 59 11.77 -8.02 -8.02
C GLY A 59 11.81 -8.42 -9.49
N GLU A 60 10.89 -9.28 -9.92
CA GLU A 60 10.73 -9.68 -11.32
C GLU A 60 10.26 -8.52 -12.19
N LEU A 61 9.19 -7.82 -11.77
CA LEU A 61 8.67 -6.64 -12.48
C LEU A 61 9.73 -5.55 -12.62
N TYR A 62 10.55 -5.34 -11.58
CA TYR A 62 11.69 -4.44 -11.67
C TYR A 62 12.73 -4.91 -12.69
N ARG A 63 13.05 -6.21 -12.76
CA ARG A 63 14.00 -6.76 -13.74
C ARG A 63 13.46 -6.60 -15.16
N GLU A 64 12.18 -6.93 -15.38
CA GLU A 64 11.49 -6.75 -16.65
C GLU A 64 11.55 -5.29 -17.10
N ARG A 65 11.28 -4.36 -16.17
CA ARG A 65 11.27 -2.92 -16.48
C ARG A 65 12.66 -2.32 -16.66
N SER A 66 13.63 -2.69 -15.83
CA SER A 66 14.98 -2.11 -15.82
C SER A 66 15.95 -2.77 -16.79
N GLY A 67 15.66 -4.00 -17.24
CA GLY A 67 16.59 -4.83 -18.00
C GLY A 67 17.82 -5.30 -17.19
N THR A 68 17.82 -5.13 -15.86
CA THR A 68 18.96 -5.47 -15.01
C THR A 68 18.75 -6.78 -14.25
N ALA A 69 19.67 -7.73 -14.39
CA ALA A 69 19.61 -9.01 -13.67
C ALA A 69 20.16 -8.93 -12.22
N ASP A 70 20.57 -7.74 -11.78
CA ASP A 70 21.53 -7.53 -10.68
C ASP A 70 20.89 -7.48 -9.27
N LEU A 71 19.70 -8.07 -9.11
CA LEU A 71 19.01 -8.21 -7.84
C LEU A 71 19.18 -9.64 -7.30
N PRO A 72 19.60 -9.81 -6.03
CA PRO A 72 19.51 -11.10 -5.36
C PRO A 72 18.01 -11.41 -5.17
N LEU A 73 17.46 -12.32 -5.96
CA LEU A 73 16.11 -12.83 -5.74
C LEU A 73 16.10 -13.68 -4.46
N LEU A 74 15.02 -13.56 -3.70
CA LEU A 74 14.67 -14.56 -2.70
C LEU A 74 14.41 -15.87 -3.42
N GLU A 75 15.20 -16.89 -3.11
CA GLU A 75 14.83 -18.28 -3.39
C GLU A 75 13.82 -18.68 -2.32
N LEU A 76 12.54 -18.70 -2.69
CA LEU A 76 11.49 -19.20 -1.82
C LEU A 76 11.56 -20.73 -1.78
N PRO A 77 11.32 -21.37 -0.62
CA PRO A 77 11.10 -22.81 -0.61
C PRO A 77 9.92 -23.12 -1.52
N ALA A 78 10.03 -24.15 -2.36
CA ALA A 78 8.96 -24.57 -3.24
C ALA A 78 7.69 -24.77 -2.41
N VAL A 79 6.66 -23.97 -2.68
CA VAL A 79 5.32 -24.25 -2.17
C VAL A 79 4.93 -25.54 -2.87
N GLU A 80 4.81 -26.65 -2.11
CA GLU A 80 4.11 -27.80 -2.65
C GLU A 80 2.69 -27.33 -2.91
N GLU A 81 2.36 -27.13 -4.19
CA GLU A 81 1.00 -26.87 -4.63
C GLU A 81 0.14 -27.99 -4.03
N SER A 82 -0.58 -27.66 -2.96
CA SER A 82 -1.46 -28.62 -2.32
C SER A 82 -2.42 -29.11 -3.39
N PRO A 83 -2.52 -30.43 -3.64
CA PRO A 83 -3.52 -30.94 -4.54
C PRO A 83 -4.87 -30.46 -4.03
N ILE A 84 -5.54 -29.62 -4.81
CA ILE A 84 -6.92 -29.23 -4.56
C ILE A 84 -7.73 -30.53 -4.60
N GLU A 85 -7.95 -31.14 -3.44
CA GLU A 85 -8.96 -32.18 -3.28
C GLU A 85 -10.30 -31.49 -3.48
N THR A 86 -10.79 -31.58 -4.71
CA THR A 86 -12.16 -31.25 -5.09
C THR A 86 -13.07 -32.27 -4.41
N ALA A 87 -13.38 -32.05 -3.13
CA ALA A 87 -14.45 -32.74 -2.44
C ALA A 87 -15.78 -32.20 -2.98
N ALA A 88 -16.52 -33.12 -3.60
CA ALA A 88 -17.79 -32.88 -4.26
C ALA A 88 -18.92 -32.44 -3.32
N ASP A 89 -19.86 -31.70 -3.94
CA ASP A 89 -21.29 -31.54 -3.64
C ASP A 89 -21.72 -30.94 -2.30
N GLU A 90 -21.93 -29.61 -2.30
CA GLU A 90 -23.10 -29.00 -1.66
C GLU A 90 -23.75 -28.00 -2.63
N GLU A 91 -25.02 -28.25 -2.97
CA GLU A 91 -25.82 -27.44 -3.88
C GLU A 91 -25.94 -26.00 -3.37
N HIS A 92 -25.29 -25.07 -4.07
CA HIS A 92 -25.52 -23.63 -3.96
C HIS A 92 -26.04 -23.12 -5.30
N GLU A 93 -27.13 -22.36 -5.23
CA GLU A 93 -27.80 -21.73 -6.36
C GLU A 93 -26.80 -20.97 -7.23
N GLU A 94 -26.82 -21.31 -8.53
CA GLU A 94 -25.99 -20.75 -9.59
C GLU A 94 -26.25 -19.24 -9.72
N HIS A 95 -25.50 -18.44 -8.96
CA HIS A 95 -25.20 -17.09 -9.40
C HIS A 95 -24.07 -17.21 -10.42
N GLU A 96 -24.40 -16.99 -11.70
CA GLU A 96 -23.43 -16.74 -12.77
C GLU A 96 -22.60 -15.50 -12.37
N GLU A 97 -21.59 -15.71 -11.52
CA GLU A 97 -20.52 -14.75 -11.33
C GLU A 97 -19.78 -14.73 -12.66
N SER A 98 -20.04 -13.66 -13.41
CA SER A 98 -19.29 -13.29 -14.59
C SER A 98 -17.81 -13.36 -14.22
N HIS A 99 -17.16 -14.47 -14.55
CA HIS A 99 -15.71 -14.56 -14.64
C HIS A 99 -15.31 -13.56 -15.72
N GLU A 100 -15.14 -12.31 -15.30
CA GLU A 100 -14.59 -11.24 -16.12
C GLU A 100 -13.18 -11.68 -16.49
N ASP A 101 -13.09 -12.25 -17.69
CA ASP A 101 -11.92 -12.36 -18.56
C ASP A 101 -10.60 -12.17 -17.81
N GLU A 102 -9.91 -13.28 -17.48
CA GLU A 102 -8.54 -13.34 -16.92
C GLU A 102 -7.53 -12.69 -17.89
N THR A 103 -7.73 -11.43 -18.20
CA THR A 103 -6.81 -10.64 -18.98
C THR A 103 -5.58 -10.42 -18.10
N PRO A 104 -4.38 -10.82 -18.56
CA PRO A 104 -3.18 -10.66 -17.77
C PRO A 104 -3.00 -9.18 -17.43
N VAL A 105 -2.96 -8.87 -16.14
CA VAL A 105 -2.77 -7.51 -15.65
C VAL A 105 -1.41 -7.02 -16.15
N GLY A 106 -1.41 -5.84 -16.77
CA GLY A 106 -0.16 -5.27 -17.29
C GLY A 106 0.84 -5.01 -16.15
N PRO A 107 2.16 -5.14 -16.42
CA PRO A 107 3.20 -5.10 -15.38
C PRO A 107 3.21 -3.80 -14.56
N ALA A 108 2.73 -2.70 -15.15
CA ALA A 108 2.59 -1.42 -14.47
C ALA A 108 1.51 -1.44 -13.39
N VAL A 109 0.34 -2.01 -13.71
CA VAL A 109 -0.79 -2.12 -12.79
C VAL A 109 -0.45 -3.12 -11.69
N GLU A 110 0.09 -4.28 -12.08
CA GLU A 110 0.50 -5.30 -11.14
C GLU A 110 1.55 -4.77 -10.15
N SER A 111 2.58 -4.06 -10.62
CA SER A 111 3.56 -3.48 -9.71
C SER A 111 2.93 -2.48 -8.75
N ARG A 112 2.00 -1.64 -9.23
CA ARG A 112 1.30 -0.66 -8.40
C ARG A 112 0.51 -1.35 -7.30
N ASP A 113 -0.23 -2.38 -7.65
CA ASP A 113 -1.05 -3.14 -6.71
C ASP A 113 -0.18 -3.80 -5.64
N LEU A 114 0.93 -4.43 -6.04
CA LEU A 114 1.88 -5.02 -5.10
C LEU A 114 2.44 -3.98 -4.11
N TRP A 115 2.82 -2.78 -4.58
CA TRP A 115 3.25 -1.69 -3.70
C TRP A 115 2.15 -1.18 -2.76
N VAL A 116 0.88 -1.33 -3.13
CA VAL A 116 -0.25 -1.01 -2.26
C VAL A 116 -0.47 -2.10 -1.21
N TRP A 117 -0.31 -3.37 -1.57
CA TRP A 117 -0.56 -4.49 -0.66
C TRP A 117 0.59 -4.82 0.29
N LEU A 118 1.85 -4.49 -0.06
CA LEU A 118 3.04 -4.81 0.75
C LEU A 118 2.89 -4.49 2.24
N PRO A 119 2.36 -3.32 2.67
CA PRO A 119 2.19 -3.02 4.09
C PRO A 119 1.21 -3.96 4.80
N THR A 120 0.11 -4.31 4.14
CA THR A 120 -0.90 -5.23 4.66
C THR A 120 -0.32 -6.64 4.77
N LEU A 121 0.31 -7.13 3.70
CA LEU A 121 0.98 -8.43 3.68
C LEU A 121 2.09 -8.51 4.75
N ALA A 122 2.84 -7.44 4.95
CA ALA A 122 3.86 -7.39 6.00
C ALA A 122 3.24 -7.48 7.40
N ALA A 123 2.09 -6.84 7.62
CA ALA A 123 1.37 -6.88 8.90
C ALA A 123 0.78 -8.26 9.23
N GLU A 124 0.58 -9.11 8.22
CA GLU A 124 0.18 -10.51 8.38
C GLU A 124 1.34 -11.43 8.82
N THR A 125 2.58 -10.91 8.87
CA THR A 125 3.77 -11.65 9.34
C THR A 125 4.13 -11.33 10.79
N ASP A 126 4.94 -12.17 11.44
CA ASP A 126 5.51 -11.90 12.77
C ASP A 126 6.72 -10.93 12.77
N LEU A 127 6.84 -10.07 11.76
CA LEU A 127 7.86 -9.02 11.74
C LEU A 127 7.57 -7.97 12.84
N PRO A 128 8.60 -7.31 13.39
CA PRO A 128 8.38 -6.28 14.40
C PRO A 128 7.73 -5.04 13.77
N GLU A 129 6.95 -4.30 14.56
CA GLU A 129 6.23 -3.09 14.13
C GLU A 129 7.14 -2.06 13.45
N GLU A 130 8.38 -1.88 13.92
CA GLU A 130 9.37 -1.00 13.28
C GLU A 130 9.62 -1.40 11.82
N THR A 131 9.64 -2.70 11.51
CA THR A 131 9.80 -3.21 10.15
C THR A 131 8.55 -2.98 9.33
N TRP A 132 7.34 -3.21 9.87
CA TRP A 132 6.09 -2.87 9.20
C TRP A 132 6.03 -1.38 8.84
N ASN A 133 6.39 -0.51 9.78
CA ASN A 133 6.42 0.93 9.58
C ASN A 133 7.42 1.35 8.49
N ALA A 134 8.58 0.69 8.42
CA ALA A 134 9.54 0.93 7.35
C ALA A 134 9.01 0.49 5.97
N ILE A 135 8.38 -0.68 5.88
CA ILE A 135 7.77 -1.19 4.65
C ILE A 135 6.66 -0.24 4.18
N ALA A 136 5.81 0.22 5.11
CA ALA A 136 4.77 1.20 4.82
C ALA A 136 5.36 2.55 4.35
N ALA A 137 6.49 2.98 4.91
CA ALA A 137 7.17 4.20 4.47
C ALA A 137 7.71 4.06 3.04
N ILE A 138 8.40 2.97 2.72
CA ILE A 138 8.91 2.69 1.36
C ILE A 138 7.77 2.65 0.35
N SER A 139 6.67 1.98 0.69
CA SER A 139 5.49 1.87 -0.17
C SER A 139 4.86 3.23 -0.48
N ARG A 140 4.73 4.10 0.53
CA ARG A 140 4.26 5.49 0.33
C ARG A 140 5.22 6.32 -0.52
N GLU A 141 6.52 6.13 -0.35
CA GLU A 141 7.54 6.81 -1.14
C GLU A 141 7.50 6.38 -2.61
N TRP A 142 7.28 5.09 -2.88
CA TRP A 142 7.04 4.59 -4.23
C TRP A 142 5.81 5.25 -4.85
N GLN A 143 4.67 5.25 -4.13
CA GLN A 143 3.41 5.84 -4.60
C GLN A 143 3.51 7.37 -4.82
N ALA A 144 4.39 8.06 -4.10
CA ALA A 144 4.67 9.47 -4.34
C ALA A 144 5.42 9.65 -5.67
N ARG A 145 6.48 8.84 -5.90
CA ARG A 145 7.24 8.87 -7.14
C ARG A 145 6.42 8.48 -8.36
N GLU A 146 5.59 7.44 -8.26
CA GLU A 146 4.69 7.01 -9.34
C GLU A 146 3.67 8.11 -9.73
N ARG A 147 3.16 8.86 -8.75
CA ARG A 147 2.27 10.00 -9.03
C ARG A 147 2.97 11.15 -9.74
N GLU A 148 4.27 11.32 -9.51
CA GLU A 148 5.10 12.36 -10.13
C GLU A 148 5.66 11.92 -11.50
N LEU A 149 5.91 10.61 -11.67
CA LEU A 149 6.55 10.01 -12.82
C LEU A 149 5.68 8.88 -13.38
N ALA A 150 5.32 8.96 -14.66
CA ALA A 150 4.69 7.83 -15.34
C ALA A 150 5.55 6.56 -15.20
N TRP A 151 4.91 5.39 -15.11
CA TRP A 151 5.57 4.08 -15.06
C TRP A 151 6.71 3.93 -16.09
N ASP A 152 6.46 4.42 -17.31
CA ASP A 152 7.43 4.40 -18.41
C ASP A 152 8.67 5.25 -18.17
N ARG A 153 8.71 6.12 -17.16
CA ARG A 153 9.88 6.92 -16.79
C ARG A 153 10.48 6.55 -15.44
N LEU A 154 9.76 5.78 -14.63
CA LEU A 154 10.16 5.44 -13.27
C LEU A 154 11.52 4.71 -13.24
N ALA A 155 11.78 3.87 -14.24
CA ALA A 155 13.05 3.15 -14.35
C ALA A 155 14.13 3.87 -15.18
N ASP A 156 13.80 4.99 -15.83
CA ASP A 156 14.74 5.71 -16.71
C ASP A 156 15.61 6.70 -15.92
N ASP A 157 15.10 7.21 -14.80
CA ASP A 157 15.85 8.05 -13.87
C ASP A 157 16.79 7.20 -12.99
N ASP A 158 18.09 7.46 -13.07
CA ASP A 158 19.10 6.67 -12.35
C ASP A 158 18.93 6.72 -10.83
N ALA A 159 18.52 7.88 -10.28
CA ALA A 159 18.27 8.03 -8.85
C ALA A 159 17.07 7.20 -8.40
N THR A 160 15.98 7.22 -9.17
CA THR A 160 14.78 6.41 -8.92
C THR A 160 15.08 4.92 -9.09
N ARG A 161 15.82 4.54 -10.13
CA ARG A 161 16.26 3.15 -10.34
C ARG A 161 17.11 2.66 -9.17
N GLN A 162 18.07 3.47 -8.72
CA GLN A 162 18.91 3.14 -7.57
C GLN A 162 18.08 3.00 -6.28
N TRP A 163 17.16 3.94 -6.04
CA TRP A 163 16.28 3.89 -4.87
C TRP A 163 15.39 2.64 -4.89
N TRP A 164 14.80 2.31 -6.04
CA TRP A 164 13.96 1.12 -6.19
C TRP A 164 14.78 -0.15 -5.94
N ARG A 165 16.00 -0.24 -6.50
CA ARG A 165 16.93 -1.36 -6.23
C ARG A 165 17.22 -1.50 -4.73
N GLN A 166 17.57 -0.42 -4.04
CA GLN A 166 17.88 -0.46 -2.60
C GLN A 166 16.65 -0.87 -1.77
N SER A 167 15.48 -0.38 -2.16
CA SER A 167 14.21 -0.74 -1.53
C SER A 167 13.93 -2.23 -1.66
N LEU A 168 14.12 -2.80 -2.86
CA LEU A 168 13.94 -4.24 -3.09
C LEU A 168 14.93 -5.10 -2.33
N ILE A 169 16.20 -4.68 -2.22
CA ILE A 169 17.20 -5.40 -1.39
C ILE A 169 16.74 -5.46 0.06
N ARG A 170 16.30 -4.32 0.61
CA ARG A 170 15.79 -4.27 1.99
C ARG A 170 14.54 -5.14 2.17
N LEU A 171 13.57 -5.03 1.26
CA LEU A 171 12.36 -5.83 1.30
C LEU A 171 12.68 -7.33 1.22
N ALA A 172 13.68 -7.72 0.42
CA ALA A 172 14.11 -9.10 0.33
C ALA A 172 14.72 -9.62 1.64
N ASP A 173 15.51 -8.80 2.33
CA ASP A 173 16.01 -9.14 3.66
C ASP A 173 14.88 -9.26 4.69
N ASP A 174 13.88 -8.38 4.64
CA ASP A 174 12.69 -8.42 5.50
C ASP A 174 11.87 -9.70 5.25
N ALA A 175 11.66 -10.07 3.99
CA ALA A 175 10.92 -11.26 3.60
C ALA A 175 11.66 -12.56 3.95
N ARG A 176 13.00 -12.58 3.87
CA ARG A 176 13.79 -13.72 4.38
C ARG A 176 13.56 -13.92 5.87
N ARG A 177 13.61 -12.82 6.64
CA ARG A 177 13.38 -12.86 8.09
C ARG A 177 11.97 -13.30 8.46
N SER A 178 10.96 -12.98 7.66
CA SER A 178 9.61 -13.50 7.90
C SER A 178 9.54 -15.02 7.68
N LEU A 179 10.15 -15.54 6.61
CA LEU A 179 10.15 -16.98 6.32
C LEU A 179 10.90 -17.79 7.38
N ASP A 180 12.08 -17.33 7.80
CA ASP A 180 12.87 -18.01 8.83
C ASP A 180 12.09 -18.16 10.15
N LYS A 181 11.28 -17.15 10.50
CA LYS A 181 10.41 -17.22 11.68
C LYS A 181 9.27 -18.21 11.50
N THR A 182 8.58 -18.20 10.35
CA THR A 182 7.51 -19.15 10.07
C THR A 182 8.02 -20.60 10.15
N ASN A 183 9.14 -20.90 9.51
CA ASN A 183 9.75 -22.24 9.55
C ASN A 183 10.16 -22.66 10.98
N ALA A 184 10.62 -21.72 11.81
CA ALA A 184 10.98 -22.00 13.19
C ALA A 184 9.78 -22.30 14.10
N ILE A 185 8.58 -21.83 13.74
CA ILE A 185 7.32 -22.13 14.43
C ILE A 185 6.81 -23.51 14.02
N GLU A 186 6.83 -23.83 12.72
CA GLU A 186 6.33 -25.11 12.18
C GLU A 186 7.17 -26.32 12.62
N ALA A 187 8.44 -26.11 13.02
CA ALA A 187 9.34 -27.17 13.48
C ALA A 187 9.18 -27.56 14.98
N GLN A 188 8.27 -26.93 15.72
CA GLN A 188 8.01 -27.17 17.16
C GLN A 188 6.78 -28.06 17.39
#